data_AF-A0A7C3PS53-F1
#
_entry.id   AF-A0A7C3PS53-F1
#
_cell.length_a   1.000
_cell.length_b   1.000
_cell.length_c   1.000
_cell.angle_alpha   90.00
_cell.angle_beta   90.00
_cell.angle_gamma   90.00
#
_symmetry.space_group_name_H-M   'P 1'
#
loop_
_entity.id
_entity.type
_entity.pdbx_description
1 polymer ?
#
loop_
_entity_poly.entity_id
_entity_poly.type
_entity_poly.pdbx_seq_one_letter_code
_entity_poly.pdbx_strand_id
1 'polypeptide(L)'
;MKYITTIEGKQFLVEIIDDRHVSVDGKVYEVDFESVSGQPVYSLIVDGKSHESYVARGDDNWQVLLRGRLYPITVEDERERRLRAAAGGGVAESGEFILKAPMPGLVVAIPVSEGQEVKKGQVLLILESMKMQNELKAPRDGIVQRIKVKAGESVEQKQTLLNVM
;
A
#
# COMPACT_ATOMS: atom_id res chain seq x y z
N MET A 1 9.29 11.56 17.06
CA MET A 1 9.59 10.62 15.96
C MET A 1 8.74 10.97 14.75
N LYS A 2 9.27 10.89 13.52
CA LYS A 2 8.58 11.35 12.30
C LYS A 2 8.13 10.18 11.44
N TYR A 3 6.87 10.24 11.02
CA TYR A 3 6.20 9.26 10.19
C TYR A 3 5.54 9.95 9.02
N ILE A 4 5.39 9.18 7.95
CA ILE A 4 4.59 9.57 6.79
C ILE A 4 3.42 8.62 6.73
N THR A 5 2.24 9.20 6.85
CA THR A 5 0.99 8.48 6.91
C THR A 5 0.22 8.74 5.63
N THR A 6 -0.09 7.69 4.87
CA THR A 6 -0.90 7.79 3.65
C THR A 6 -2.31 7.30 3.93
N ILE A 7 -3.31 8.14 3.69
CA ILE A 7 -4.74 7.85 3.84
C ILE A 7 -5.43 8.24 2.54
N GLU A 8 -6.10 7.29 1.88
CA GLU A 8 -6.80 7.51 0.61
C GLU A 8 -5.93 8.22 -0.48
N GLY A 9 -4.64 7.89 -0.52
CA GLY A 9 -3.68 8.48 -1.47
C GLY A 9 -3.15 9.87 -1.08
N LYS A 10 -3.64 10.47 0.01
CA LYS A 10 -3.10 11.71 0.57
C LYS A 10 -2.05 11.40 1.63
N GLN A 11 -0.95 12.14 1.59
CA GLN A 11 0.15 11.99 2.55
C GLN A 11 0.07 13.06 3.63
N PHE A 12 0.33 12.64 4.86
CA PHE A 12 0.41 13.47 6.04
C PHE A 12 1.76 13.21 6.72
N LEU A 13 2.50 14.28 7.03
CA LEU A 13 3.68 14.20 7.87
C LEU A 13 3.23 14.22 9.33
N VAL A 14 3.41 13.10 10.03
CA VAL A 14 3.04 12.95 11.43
C VAL A 14 4.30 12.94 12.29
N GLU A 15 4.43 13.87 13.21
CA GLU A 15 5.54 13.95 14.16
C GLU A 15 5.03 13.78 15.59
N ILE A 16 5.46 12.71 16.25
CA ILE A 16 5.27 12.53 17.69
C ILE A 16 6.25 13.46 18.40
N ILE A 17 5.72 14.47 19.10
CA ILE A 17 6.50 15.46 19.85
C ILE A 17 6.80 14.90 21.24
N ASP A 18 5.74 14.48 21.94
CA ASP A 18 5.77 13.83 23.26
C ASP A 18 4.54 12.90 23.41
N ASP A 19 4.31 12.39 24.63
CA ASP A 19 3.23 11.43 24.91
C ASP A 19 1.81 11.99 24.70
N ARG A 20 1.64 13.32 24.69
CA ARG A 20 0.34 13.99 24.54
C ARG A 20 0.25 14.91 23.33
N HIS A 21 1.33 15.12 22.58
CA HIS A 21 1.34 16.04 21.46
C HIS A 21 1.84 15.39 20.17
N VAL A 22 1.03 15.51 19.13
CA VAL A 22 1.36 15.05 17.78
C VAL A 22 1.16 16.19 16.80
N SER A 23 2.14 16.42 15.93
CA SER A 23 2.03 17.35 14.81
C SER A 23 1.60 16.60 13.55
N VAL A 24 0.62 17.11 12.83
CA VAL A 24 0.18 16.62 11.51
C VAL A 24 0.32 17.78 10.51
N ASP A 25 1.19 17.62 9.52
CA ASP A 25 1.54 18.65 8.53
C ASP A 25 1.92 20.01 9.16
N GLY A 26 2.61 19.97 10.30
CA GLY A 26 3.06 21.15 11.04
C GLY A 26 2.02 21.73 12.00
N LYS A 27 0.79 21.23 12.02
CA LYS A 27 -0.22 21.62 13.01
C LYS A 27 -0.18 20.66 14.19
N VAL A 28 0.01 21.20 15.39
CA VAL A 28 0.04 20.43 16.64
C VAL A 28 -1.37 20.16 17.15
N TYR A 29 -1.58 18.93 17.60
CA TYR A 29 -2.79 18.44 18.23
C TYR A 29 -2.43 17.88 19.61
N GLU A 30 -3.25 18.18 20.61
CA GLU A 30 -3.20 17.47 21.89
C GLU A 30 -3.99 16.18 21.75
N VAL A 31 -3.35 15.05 22.03
CA VAL A 31 -3.91 13.72 21.90
C VAL A 31 -3.78 12.93 23.19
N ASP A 32 -4.81 12.15 23.50
CA ASP A 32 -4.79 11.13 24.54
C ASP A 32 -5.51 9.91 23.98
N PHE A 33 -5.03 8.70 24.25
CA PHE A 33 -5.70 7.50 23.77
C PHE A 33 -5.51 6.31 24.68
N GLU A 34 -6.55 5.48 24.80
CA GLU A 34 -6.51 4.27 25.60
C GLU A 34 -7.23 3.12 24.90
N SER A 35 -6.65 1.92 24.96
CA SER A 35 -7.30 0.70 24.45
C SER A 35 -8.45 0.30 25.36
N VAL A 36 -9.62 0.07 24.79
CA VAL A 36 -10.79 -0.38 25.55
C VAL A 36 -10.68 -1.89 25.79
N SER A 37 -10.52 -2.29 27.05
CA SER A 37 -10.57 -3.69 27.49
C SER A 37 -9.61 -4.64 26.74
N GLY A 38 -8.45 -4.15 26.28
CA GLY A 38 -7.47 -4.96 25.54
C GLY A 38 -7.91 -5.38 24.13
N GLN A 39 -8.99 -4.78 23.62
CA GLN A 39 -9.47 -4.98 22.26
C GLN A 39 -8.82 -3.95 21.31
N PRO A 40 -8.84 -4.19 19.98
CA PRO A 40 -8.44 -3.20 18.97
C PRO A 40 -9.36 -1.96 18.89
N VAL A 41 -10.09 -1.64 19.95
CA VAL A 41 -10.93 -0.44 20.06
C VAL A 41 -10.19 0.56 20.93
N TYR A 42 -10.12 1.80 20.47
CA TYR A 42 -9.42 2.89 21.12
C TYR A 42 -10.39 4.05 21.38
N SER A 43 -10.39 4.52 22.61
CA SER A 43 -10.94 5.83 22.97
C SER A 43 -9.84 6.87 22.73
N LEU A 44 -10.10 7.89 21.93
CA LEU A 44 -9.17 8.97 21.61
C LEU A 44 -9.77 10.31 22.02
N ILE A 45 -8.97 11.15 22.65
CA ILE A 45 -9.27 12.56 22.84
C ILE A 45 -8.32 13.33 21.93
N VAL A 46 -8.87 14.17 21.05
CA VAL A 46 -8.09 15.04 20.16
C VAL A 46 -8.60 16.46 20.34
N ASP A 47 -7.75 17.37 20.81
CA ASP A 47 -8.07 18.75 21.17
C ASP A 47 -9.35 18.83 22.04
N GLY A 48 -9.43 17.98 23.06
CA GLY A 48 -10.55 17.89 23.99
C GLY A 48 -11.82 17.23 23.43
N LYS A 49 -11.82 16.74 22.19
CA LYS A 49 -12.95 16.03 21.58
C LYS A 49 -12.75 14.52 21.62
N SER A 50 -13.70 13.81 22.21
CA SER A 50 -13.69 12.35 22.30
C SER A 50 -14.13 11.70 20.98
N HIS A 51 -13.43 10.64 20.62
CA HIS A 51 -13.64 9.80 19.45
C HIS A 51 -13.43 8.34 19.85
N GLU A 52 -14.19 7.44 19.23
CA GLU A 52 -13.94 6.00 19.31
C GLU A 52 -13.49 5.52 17.94
N SER A 53 -12.46 4.68 17.91
CA SER A 53 -12.01 4.04 16.67
C SER A 53 -11.70 2.57 16.90
N TYR A 54 -11.91 1.76 15.87
CA TYR A 54 -11.39 0.40 15.81
C TYR A 54 -10.16 0.40 14.90
N VAL A 55 -9.03 -0.12 15.40
CA VAL A 55 -7.74 -0.14 14.72
C VAL A 55 -7.26 -1.59 14.62
N ALA A 56 -7.27 -2.14 13.41
CA ALA A 56 -6.71 -3.46 13.13
C ALA A 56 -5.50 -3.36 12.23
N ARG A 57 -4.55 -4.29 12.44
CA ARG A 57 -3.40 -4.47 11.56
C ARG A 57 -3.76 -5.47 10.46
N GLY A 58 -3.70 -5.02 9.20
CA GLY A 58 -3.67 -5.90 8.02
C GLY A 58 -2.23 -6.27 7.64
N ASP A 59 -2.07 -6.98 6.51
CA ASP A 59 -0.77 -7.49 6.08
C ASP A 59 0.25 -6.36 5.80
N ASP A 60 -0.15 -5.33 5.05
CA ASP A 60 0.70 -4.20 4.63
C ASP A 60 0.15 -2.81 5.05
N ASN A 61 -1.02 -2.77 5.69
CA ASN A 61 -1.68 -1.52 6.10
C ASN A 61 -2.43 -1.67 7.42
N TRP A 62 -2.74 -0.54 8.03
CA TRP A 62 -3.66 -0.42 9.15
C TRP A 62 -5.06 -0.15 8.62
N GLN A 63 -6.06 -0.73 9.26
CA GLN A 63 -7.46 -0.46 9.01
C GLN A 63 -8.04 0.28 10.21
N VAL A 64 -8.42 1.54 10.02
CA VAL A 64 -9.01 2.37 11.07
C VAL A 64 -10.46 2.63 10.74
N LEU A 65 -11.39 2.06 11.50
CA LEU A 65 -12.81 2.39 11.44
C LEU A 65 -13.07 3.53 12.41
N LEU A 66 -13.46 4.69 11.87
CA LEU A 66 -13.77 5.89 12.66
C LEU A 66 -15.13 6.44 12.19
N ARG A 67 -16.07 6.60 13.13
CA ARG A 67 -17.44 7.11 12.86
C ARG A 67 -18.14 6.38 11.70
N GLY A 68 -18.00 5.06 11.65
CA GLY A 68 -18.63 4.22 10.63
C GLY A 68 -17.97 4.25 9.24
N ARG A 69 -16.82 4.91 9.09
CA ARG A 69 -16.02 4.91 7.86
C ARG A 69 -14.70 4.20 8.06
N LEU A 70 -14.37 3.29 7.14
CA LEU A 70 -13.14 2.52 7.17
C LEU A 70 -12.05 3.24 6.37
N TYR A 71 -10.94 3.54 7.02
CA TYR A 71 -9.77 4.18 6.44
C TYR A 71 -8.61 3.19 6.37
N PRO A 72 -8.18 2.77 5.17
CA PRO A 72 -6.91 2.08 5.01
C PRO A 72 -5.77 3.10 5.16
N ILE A 73 -4.83 2.83 6.05
CA ILE A 73 -3.74 3.71 6.44
C ILE A 73 -2.39 2.99 6.29
N THR A 74 -1.49 3.56 5.52
CA THR A 74 -0.09 3.11 5.47
C THR A 74 0.76 4.06 6.29
N VAL A 75 1.56 3.54 7.22
CA VAL A 75 2.47 4.33 8.07
C VAL A 75 3.90 3.89 7.79
N GLU A 76 4.75 4.85 7.46
CA GLU A 76 6.15 4.63 7.11
C GLU A 76 7.05 5.55 7.95
N ASP A 77 8.16 5.04 8.49
CA ASP A 77 9.14 5.88 9.17
C ASP A 77 9.98 6.69 8.15
N GLU A 78 10.44 7.88 8.55
CA GLU A 78 11.29 8.73 7.71
C GLU A 78 12.54 8.00 7.20
N ARG A 79 13.14 7.10 8.00
CA ARG A 79 14.29 6.27 7.60
C ARG A 79 13.93 5.27 6.51
N GLU A 80 12.80 4.57 6.65
CA GLU A 80 12.32 3.61 5.64
C GLU A 80 12.00 4.33 4.33
N ARG A 81 11.40 5.52 4.41
CA ARG A 81 11.20 6.35 3.21
C ARG A 81 12.51 6.86 2.65
N ARG A 82 13.47 7.33 3.45
CA ARG A 82 14.78 7.76 2.94
C ARG A 82 15.53 6.61 2.27
N LEU A 83 15.42 5.39 2.80
CA LEU A 83 15.97 4.20 2.17
C LEU A 83 15.23 3.87 0.86
N ARG A 84 13.89 3.95 0.82
CA ARG A 84 13.12 3.82 -0.44
C ARG A 84 13.39 4.94 -1.44
N ALA A 85 13.55 6.17 -0.98
CA ALA A 85 13.80 7.37 -1.77
C ALA A 85 15.22 7.37 -2.34
N ALA A 86 16.21 7.00 -1.52
CA ALA A 86 17.59 6.76 -1.95
C ALA A 86 17.70 5.52 -2.87
N ALA A 87 16.80 4.55 -2.71
CA ALA A 87 16.59 3.44 -3.65
C ALA A 87 15.72 3.82 -4.88
N GLY A 88 15.41 5.11 -5.10
CA GLY A 88 14.73 5.60 -6.31
C GLY A 88 13.28 6.07 -6.14
N GLY A 89 12.81 6.35 -4.93
CA GLY A 89 11.45 6.85 -4.67
C GLY A 89 11.28 8.37 -4.88
N GLY A 90 10.91 8.77 -6.09
CA GLY A 90 10.18 10.01 -6.35
C GLY A 90 8.73 9.67 -6.72
N VAL A 91 7.75 10.11 -5.93
CA VAL A 91 6.33 10.05 -6.33
C VAL A 91 6.09 11.15 -7.36
N ALA A 92 6.42 10.84 -8.61
CA ALA A 92 5.48 11.10 -9.67
C ALA A 92 4.62 9.83 -9.80
N GLU A 93 3.33 9.95 -10.06
CA GLU A 93 2.52 8.85 -10.60
C GLU A 93 2.97 8.46 -12.04
N SER A 94 4.26 8.64 -12.38
CA SER A 94 4.95 8.25 -13.61
C SER A 94 6.25 7.47 -13.29
N GLY A 95 6.17 6.57 -12.32
CA GLY A 95 7.27 5.70 -11.91
C GLY A 95 7.02 4.29 -12.42
N GLU A 96 8.06 3.52 -12.68
CA GLU A 96 7.94 2.12 -13.09
C GLU A 96 7.18 1.28 -12.02
N PHE A 97 6.06 0.64 -12.40
CA PHE A 97 5.41 -0.41 -11.63
C PHE A 97 5.95 -1.79 -12.05
N ILE A 98 6.45 -2.55 -11.06
CA ILE A 98 6.95 -3.90 -11.26
C ILE A 98 5.91 -4.89 -10.74
N LEU A 99 5.33 -5.67 -11.64
CA LEU A 99 4.44 -6.77 -11.28
C LEU A 99 5.26 -7.97 -10.81
N LYS A 100 5.03 -8.40 -9.56
CA LYS A 100 5.62 -9.61 -8.98
C LYS A 100 4.55 -10.66 -8.72
N ALA A 101 4.95 -11.93 -8.73
CA ALA A 101 4.07 -13.04 -8.40
C ALA A 101 3.65 -12.97 -6.91
N PRO A 102 2.35 -12.88 -6.58
CA PRO A 102 1.88 -12.83 -5.19
C PRO A 102 1.97 -14.20 -4.51
N MET A 103 1.95 -15.27 -5.31
CA MET A 103 1.98 -16.66 -4.89
C MET A 103 2.73 -17.48 -5.95
N PRO A 104 3.31 -18.64 -5.59
CA PRO A 104 3.84 -19.57 -6.57
C PRO A 104 2.73 -20.11 -7.48
N GLY A 105 3.03 -20.29 -8.75
CA GLY A 105 2.05 -20.78 -9.72
C GLY A 105 2.59 -20.89 -11.13
N LEU A 106 1.69 -21.23 -12.06
CA LEU A 106 1.96 -21.36 -13.48
C LEU A 106 1.42 -20.13 -14.22
N VAL A 107 2.23 -19.51 -15.07
CA VAL A 107 1.75 -18.45 -15.96
C VAL A 107 0.89 -19.07 -17.06
N VAL A 108 -0.42 -18.84 -17.03
CA VAL A 108 -1.36 -19.38 -18.02
C VAL A 108 -1.35 -18.54 -19.30
N ALA A 109 -1.42 -17.21 -19.13
CA ALA A 109 -1.50 -16.29 -20.25
C ALA A 109 -0.93 -14.91 -19.90
N ILE A 110 -0.46 -14.22 -20.93
CA ILE A 110 0.04 -12.84 -20.85
C ILE A 110 -0.69 -12.05 -21.95
N PRO A 111 -1.87 -11.48 -21.68
CA PRO A 111 -2.71 -10.81 -22.69
C PRO A 111 -2.21 -9.41 -23.06
N VAL A 112 -0.94 -9.10 -22.80
CA VAL A 112 -0.30 -7.83 -23.12
C VAL A 112 1.05 -8.05 -23.80
N SER A 113 1.49 -7.06 -24.59
CA SER A 113 2.78 -7.07 -25.27
C SER A 113 3.69 -5.95 -24.77
N GLU A 114 5.01 -6.10 -24.92
CA GLU A 114 5.95 -5.00 -24.70
C GLU A 114 5.63 -3.82 -25.63
N GLY A 115 5.72 -2.60 -25.12
CA GLY A 115 5.31 -1.36 -25.77
C GLY A 115 3.80 -1.06 -25.72
N GLN A 116 2.97 -1.95 -25.18
CA GLN A 116 1.53 -1.75 -25.13
C GLN A 116 1.11 -0.78 -24.03
N GLU A 117 0.25 0.19 -24.36
CA GLU A 117 -0.48 1.00 -23.37
C GLU A 117 -1.54 0.15 -22.66
N VAL A 118 -1.54 0.24 -21.33
CA VAL A 118 -2.49 -0.45 -20.45
C VAL A 118 -3.23 0.56 -19.58
N LYS A 119 -4.49 0.26 -19.29
CA LYS A 119 -5.32 1.06 -18.38
C LYS A 119 -5.41 0.43 -17.00
N LYS A 120 -5.69 1.25 -15.99
CA LYS A 120 -6.01 0.77 -14.64
C LYS A 120 -7.10 -0.32 -14.70
N GLY A 121 -6.83 -1.45 -14.05
CA GLY A 121 -7.72 -2.61 -14.02
C GLY A 121 -7.58 -3.56 -15.20
N GLN A 122 -6.79 -3.22 -16.23
CA GLN A 122 -6.52 -4.11 -17.36
C GLN A 122 -5.70 -5.32 -16.91
N VAL A 123 -6.09 -6.51 -17.38
CA VAL A 123 -5.37 -7.76 -17.07
C VAL A 123 -4.00 -7.73 -17.74
N LEU A 124 -2.96 -7.95 -16.95
CA LEU A 124 -1.57 -8.00 -17.39
C LEU A 124 -1.06 -9.44 -17.52
N LEU A 125 -1.49 -10.32 -16.60
CA LEU A 125 -1.06 -11.72 -16.56
C LEU A 125 -2.13 -12.57 -15.86
N ILE A 126 -2.27 -13.82 -16.28
CA ILE A 126 -3.13 -14.82 -15.64
C ILE A 126 -2.23 -15.90 -15.04
N LEU A 127 -2.35 -16.10 -13.73
CA LEU A 127 -1.55 -17.06 -12.98
C LEU A 127 -2.46 -18.16 -12.42
N GLU A 128 -2.11 -19.41 -12.64
CA GLU A 128 -2.79 -20.55 -12.03
C GLU A 128 -2.05 -21.02 -10.79
N SER A 129 -2.78 -21.19 -9.69
CA SER A 129 -2.28 -21.86 -8.51
C SER A 129 -3.40 -22.67 -7.88
N MET A 130 -3.10 -23.90 -7.47
CA MET A 130 -4.07 -24.81 -6.86
C MET A 130 -5.37 -24.99 -7.68
N LYS A 131 -5.26 -25.10 -9.01
CA LYS A 131 -6.39 -25.21 -9.97
C LYS A 131 -7.31 -23.97 -10.03
N MET A 132 -6.87 -22.83 -9.50
CA MET A 132 -7.55 -21.55 -9.60
C MET A 132 -6.72 -20.56 -10.40
N GLN A 133 -7.38 -19.85 -11.31
CA GLN A 133 -6.74 -18.81 -12.13
C GLN A 133 -7.00 -17.43 -11.52
N ASN A 134 -5.94 -16.68 -11.33
CA ASN A 134 -5.94 -15.33 -10.77
C ASN A 134 -5.46 -14.33 -11.82
N GLU A 135 -6.28 -13.32 -12.08
CA GLU A 135 -5.93 -12.21 -12.96
C GLU A 135 -5.11 -11.17 -12.18
N LEU A 136 -3.89 -10.92 -12.64
CA LEU A 136 -3.05 -9.83 -12.15
C LEU A 136 -3.29 -8.60 -13.02
N LYS A 137 -3.86 -7.56 -12.40
CA LYS A 137 -4.33 -6.35 -13.09
C LYS A 137 -3.39 -5.16 -12.88
N ALA A 138 -3.39 -4.24 -13.84
CA ALA A 138 -2.66 -2.99 -13.74
C ALA A 138 -3.25 -2.10 -12.63
N PRO A 139 -2.45 -1.64 -11.65
CA PRO A 139 -2.96 -0.77 -10.58
C PRO A 139 -3.23 0.67 -11.06
N ARG A 140 -2.71 1.05 -12.23
CA ARG A 140 -2.84 2.35 -12.89
C ARG A 140 -2.61 2.23 -14.40
N ASP A 141 -2.80 3.32 -15.12
CA ASP A 141 -2.42 3.45 -16.53
C ASP A 141 -0.88 3.41 -16.69
N GLY A 142 -0.41 2.93 -17.84
CA GLY A 142 1.03 2.92 -18.17
C GLY A 142 1.36 2.17 -19.46
N ILE A 143 2.65 1.99 -19.76
CA ILE A 143 3.17 1.27 -20.93
C ILE A 143 3.97 0.05 -20.45
N VAL A 144 3.64 -1.14 -20.94
CA VAL A 144 4.39 -2.37 -20.64
C VAL A 144 5.80 -2.24 -21.22
N GLN A 145 6.82 -2.14 -20.38
CA GLN A 145 8.20 -2.01 -20.84
C GLN A 145 8.82 -3.35 -21.17
N ARG A 146 8.67 -4.32 -20.26
CA ARG A 146 9.34 -5.61 -20.39
C ARG A 146 8.56 -6.73 -19.74
N ILE A 147 8.43 -7.84 -20.42
CA ILE A 147 7.84 -9.08 -19.91
C ILE A 147 9.00 -10.06 -19.66
N LYS A 148 9.12 -10.55 -18.41
CA LYS A 148 10.24 -11.40 -17.97
C LYS A 148 9.89 -12.89 -17.89
N VAL A 149 8.64 -13.24 -18.18
CA VAL A 149 8.12 -14.61 -18.09
C VAL A 149 7.38 -15.00 -19.36
N LYS A 150 7.13 -16.29 -19.56
CA LYS A 150 6.36 -16.81 -20.70
C LYS A 150 5.16 -17.62 -20.24
N ALA A 151 4.15 -17.76 -21.11
CA ALA A 151 3.06 -18.70 -20.86
C ALA A 151 3.63 -20.14 -20.74
N GLY A 152 3.13 -20.88 -19.76
CA GLY A 152 3.63 -22.21 -19.37
C GLY A 152 4.82 -22.19 -18.40
N GLU A 153 5.32 -21.02 -17.99
CA GLU A 153 6.42 -20.91 -17.02
C GLU A 153 5.92 -20.99 -15.57
N SER A 154 6.58 -21.80 -14.76
CA SER A 154 6.35 -21.81 -13.30
C SER A 154 7.14 -20.68 -12.64
N VAL A 155 6.48 -19.95 -11.74
CA VAL A 155 7.05 -18.80 -11.04
C VAL A 155 6.96 -18.96 -9.53
N GLU A 156 7.94 -18.42 -8.82
CA GLU A 156 7.98 -18.40 -7.35
C GLU A 156 7.34 -17.12 -6.79
N GLN A 157 6.97 -17.15 -5.51
CA GLN A 157 6.50 -15.96 -4.81
C GLN A 157 7.56 -14.85 -4.87
N LYS A 158 7.13 -13.60 -5.09
CA LYS A 158 7.97 -12.39 -5.25
C LYS A 158 8.84 -12.39 -6.52
N GLN A 159 8.80 -13.41 -7.38
CA GLN A 159 9.46 -13.39 -8.69
C GLN A 159 8.91 -12.24 -9.53
N THR A 160 9.79 -11.53 -10.23
CA THR A 160 9.38 -10.43 -11.12
C THR A 160 8.84 -10.97 -12.42
N LEU A 161 7.63 -10.53 -12.79
CA LEU A 161 6.90 -11.01 -13.96
C LEU A 161 7.02 -10.03 -15.13
N LEU A 162 6.72 -8.75 -14.91
CA LEU A 162 6.80 -7.71 -15.92
C LEU A 162 6.93 -6.32 -15.30
N ASN A 163 7.32 -5.35 -16.12
CA ASN A 163 7.47 -3.95 -15.76
C ASN A 163 6.54 -3.08 -16.62
N VAL A 164 5.91 -2.08 -16.01
CA VAL A 164 5.03 -1.08 -16.64
C VAL A 164 5.52 0.30 -16.23
N MET A 165 5.56 1.29 -17.12
CA MET A 165 5.94 2.68 -16.81
C MET A 165 4.78 3.65 -16.98
#